data_AF-A0A177DK54-F1
#
_entry.id   AF-A0A177DK54-F1
#
_cell.length_a   1.000
_cell.length_b   1.000
_cell.length_c   1.000
_cell.angle_alpha   90.00
_cell.angle_beta   90.00
_cell.angle_gamma   90.00
#
_symmetry.space_group_name_H-M   'P 1'
#
loop_
_entity.id
_entity.type
_entity.pdbx_description
1 polymer ?
#
loop_
_entity_poly.entity_id
_entity_poly.type
_entity_poly.pdbx_seq_one_letter_code
_entity_poly.pdbx_strand_id
1 'polypeptide(L)'
;MAATTSVSGIGGPDMAYIGELYENISRHPPGIGARKLLIEHYMSVGNEWLEGALDEAKKLQSLDPTDSDVAEFLKILEKKPEPPAPEKKAAEAKPASLTQSRGEVINNVRHKAKPIRKRESNHSDLILGKPVGDLDDSQRDLVIGYQNIRAKATHVFANLLRLQALQRKSGLPQSKNLGKVHAMVDGDDNATYIGMRPPASARSVARNVRNNSKEATNLVITDLEDMLKWVRAPNGTPSGASIDSIRDALVTRRRAIESALPDELKIHCELGFMHVEHEHLERNYVNDETMLGDEVKDIAREDFYVTEDNYAWSMDELVQAIQANSGIFRNPLSKEMFTPKDVKGILLHPTGRSLAALRVEQHKMSKGVRTDTIVRMEKLSAVLLEDQSSDNLPSRKAVDEFLLYIATLPDLEQKAIESLKCPAKDSHTGQYYDFTIGEAVRDAKGNLVCFHKTGDFIKQAAAHLRRNCGVAPDTEQGNCSAM
;
A
#
# COMPACT_ATOMS: atom_id res chain seq x y z
N MET A 1 26.01 -29.65 -0.26
CA MET A 1 25.90 -31.12 -0.43
C MET A 1 24.85 -31.58 0.56
N ALA A 2 23.65 -32.04 0.23
CA ALA A 2 23.01 -32.40 -1.03
C ALA A 2 21.54 -31.92 -0.99
N ALA A 3 20.95 -31.76 -2.18
CA ALA A 3 19.53 -31.52 -2.36
C ALA A 3 18.72 -32.76 -2.01
N THR A 4 17.58 -32.58 -1.33
CA THR A 4 16.47 -33.53 -1.37
C THR A 4 15.22 -32.78 -1.76
N THR A 5 15.01 -32.71 -3.07
CA THR A 5 13.69 -32.66 -3.70
C THR A 5 12.90 -33.89 -3.27
N SER A 6 11.73 -33.69 -2.64
CA SER A 6 10.67 -34.69 -2.63
C SER A 6 9.37 -34.03 -3.11
N VAL A 7 9.11 -34.25 -4.39
CA VAL A 7 7.78 -34.25 -4.98
C VAL A 7 6.88 -35.18 -4.16
N SER A 8 5.70 -34.72 -3.78
CA SER A 8 4.61 -35.61 -3.33
C SER A 8 3.26 -35.00 -3.70
N GLY A 9 3.06 -34.79 -5.00
CA GLY A 9 1.74 -34.96 -5.57
C GLY A 9 1.44 -36.46 -5.62
N ILE A 10 0.58 -36.92 -4.72
CA ILE A 10 -0.40 -38.04 -4.79
C ILE A 10 -0.91 -38.19 -3.35
N GLY A 11 -1.99 -37.47 -3.00
CA GLY A 11 -2.95 -37.75 -1.92
C GLY A 11 -2.49 -38.10 -0.48
N GLY A 12 -1.21 -38.05 -0.15
CA GLY A 12 -0.68 -38.41 1.17
C GLY A 12 -0.31 -37.20 2.03
N PRO A 13 -0.10 -37.39 3.34
CA PRO A 13 0.33 -36.30 4.22
C PRO A 13 1.74 -35.83 3.86
N ASP A 14 1.97 -34.52 3.96
CA ASP A 14 3.32 -33.97 3.86
C ASP A 14 4.17 -34.44 5.06
N MET A 15 5.00 -35.46 4.82
CA MET A 15 5.86 -36.07 5.82
C MET A 15 7.04 -35.17 6.21
N ALA A 16 7.45 -34.23 5.34
CA ALA A 16 8.50 -33.26 5.67
C ALA A 16 7.95 -32.24 6.69
N TYR A 17 6.75 -31.72 6.44
CA TYR A 17 6.06 -30.83 7.37
C TYR A 17 5.78 -31.48 8.73
N ILE A 18 5.33 -32.75 8.74
CA ILE A 18 5.15 -33.52 9.98
C ILE A 18 6.48 -33.66 10.75
N GLY A 19 7.58 -33.94 10.04
CA GLY A 19 8.91 -34.05 10.62
C GLY A 19 9.35 -32.75 11.32
N GLU A 20 9.15 -31.60 10.67
CA GLU A 20 9.45 -30.29 11.25
C GLU A 20 8.61 -29.99 12.49
N LEU A 21 7.33 -30.35 12.49
CA LEU A 21 6.45 -30.16 13.65
C LEU A 21 6.87 -31.04 14.83
N TYR A 22 7.23 -32.30 14.61
CA TYR A 22 7.76 -33.17 15.68
C TYR A 22 9.11 -32.69 16.21
N GLU A 23 9.98 -32.18 15.33
CA GLU A 23 11.25 -31.58 15.75
C GLU A 23 11.00 -30.34 16.61
N ASN A 24 10.03 -29.50 16.26
CA ASN A 24 9.62 -28.34 17.05
C ASN A 24 9.05 -28.75 18.42
N ILE A 25 8.19 -29.76 18.47
CA ILE A 25 7.67 -30.32 19.73
C ILE A 25 8.82 -30.87 20.61
N SER A 26 9.82 -31.52 20.00
CA SER A 26 10.97 -32.07 20.71
C SER A 26 11.91 -30.97 21.25
N ARG A 27 12.10 -29.89 20.49
CA ARG A 27 12.93 -28.76 20.91
C ARG A 27 12.23 -27.88 21.96
N HIS A 28 10.90 -27.83 21.95
CA HIS A 28 10.11 -26.96 22.83
C HIS A 28 8.88 -27.65 23.47
N PRO A 29 9.04 -28.61 24.42
CA PRO A 29 7.91 -29.25 25.10
C PRO A 29 7.14 -28.26 25.99
N PRO A 30 5.79 -28.28 26.01
CA PRO A 30 4.88 -29.27 25.41
C PRO A 30 4.52 -29.06 23.93
N GLY A 31 4.94 -27.96 23.30
CA GLY A 31 4.76 -27.72 21.86
C GLY A 31 3.30 -27.56 21.41
N ILE A 32 2.47 -26.87 22.20
CA ILE A 32 0.99 -26.77 22.00
C ILE A 32 0.62 -26.31 20.59
N GLY A 33 1.23 -25.22 20.09
CA GLY A 33 0.94 -24.71 18.76
C GLY A 33 1.33 -25.68 17.63
N ALA A 34 2.48 -26.35 17.77
CA ALA A 34 2.92 -27.35 16.80
C ALA A 34 2.01 -28.60 16.80
N ARG A 35 1.47 -28.99 17.97
CA ARG A 35 0.49 -30.07 18.08
C ARG A 35 -0.86 -29.71 17.46
N LYS A 36 -1.34 -28.46 17.58
CA LYS A 36 -2.56 -28.00 16.90
C LYS A 36 -2.43 -28.10 15.38
N LEU A 37 -1.32 -27.58 14.84
CA LEU A 37 -1.03 -27.65 13.40
C LEU A 37 -0.91 -29.09 12.90
N LEU A 38 -0.38 -29.99 13.74
CA LEU A 38 -0.30 -31.42 13.41
C LEU A 38 -1.69 -32.06 13.31
N ILE A 39 -2.60 -31.73 14.22
CA ILE A 39 -3.99 -32.20 14.21
C ILE A 39 -4.74 -31.69 12.97
N GLU A 40 -4.62 -30.40 12.65
CA GLU A 40 -5.22 -29.80 11.46
C GLU A 40 -4.70 -30.44 10.17
N HIS A 41 -3.39 -30.69 10.10
CA HIS A 41 -2.78 -31.37 8.96
C HIS A 41 -3.32 -32.78 8.79
N TYR A 42 -3.35 -33.58 9.86
CA TYR A 42 -3.93 -34.94 9.82
C TYR A 42 -5.42 -34.94 9.46
N MET A 43 -6.19 -33.95 9.89
CA MET A 43 -7.59 -33.79 9.49
C MET A 43 -7.76 -33.44 8.00
N SER A 44 -6.84 -32.66 7.44
CA SER A 44 -6.90 -32.21 6.04
C SER A 44 -6.57 -33.32 5.02
N VAL A 45 -5.78 -34.31 5.43
CA VAL A 45 -5.33 -35.42 4.57
C VAL A 45 -6.41 -36.51 4.41
N GLY A 46 -7.37 -36.58 5.34
CA GLY A 46 -8.56 -37.42 5.22
C GLY A 46 -8.52 -38.72 6.03
N ASN A 47 -9.45 -39.64 5.70
CA ASN A 47 -9.89 -40.75 6.57
C ASN A 47 -8.78 -41.66 7.13
N GLU A 48 -7.62 -41.77 6.46
CA GLU A 48 -6.53 -42.66 6.87
C GLU A 48 -5.68 -42.11 8.04
N TRP A 49 -5.78 -40.81 8.35
CA TRP A 49 -4.97 -40.14 9.38
C TRP A 49 -5.78 -39.57 10.55
N LEU A 50 -7.09 -39.80 10.57
CA LEU A 50 -7.99 -39.35 11.64
C LEU A 50 -7.68 -40.00 12.99
N GLU A 51 -7.19 -41.24 13.01
CA GLU A 51 -6.76 -41.90 14.24
C GLU A 51 -5.54 -41.19 14.86
N GLY A 52 -4.57 -40.80 14.02
CA GLY A 52 -3.41 -40.02 14.46
C GLY A 52 -3.79 -38.61 14.95
N ALA A 53 -4.75 -37.96 14.28
CA ALA A 53 -5.31 -36.68 14.74
C ALA A 53 -5.98 -36.80 16.11
N LEU A 54 -6.73 -37.88 16.34
CA LEU A 54 -7.45 -38.13 17.58
C LEU A 54 -6.51 -38.43 18.75
N ASP A 55 -5.43 -39.19 18.51
CA ASP A 55 -4.42 -39.47 19.52
C ASP A 55 -3.65 -38.21 19.93
N GLU A 56 -3.29 -37.34 18.98
CA GLU A 56 -2.63 -36.07 19.29
C GLU A 56 -3.59 -35.06 19.94
N ALA A 57 -4.87 -35.04 19.57
CA ALA A 57 -5.88 -34.21 20.22
C ALA A 57 -6.10 -34.63 21.69
N LYS A 58 -6.08 -35.93 22.00
CA LYS A 58 -6.15 -36.44 23.39
C LYS A 58 -4.91 -36.09 24.19
N LYS A 59 -3.71 -36.19 23.59
CA LYS A 59 -2.47 -35.74 24.23
C LYS A 59 -2.52 -34.25 24.52
N LEU A 60 -3.00 -33.44 23.57
CA LEU A 60 -3.15 -32.01 23.74
C LEU A 60 -4.18 -31.67 24.85
N GLN A 61 -5.29 -32.41 24.93
CA GLN A 61 -6.28 -32.28 26.01
C GLN A 61 -5.70 -32.58 27.40
N SER A 62 -4.79 -33.55 27.48
CA SER A 62 -4.12 -33.87 28.75
C SER A 62 -3.10 -32.80 29.18
N LEU A 63 -2.58 -32.02 28.23
CA LEU A 63 -1.56 -31.00 28.45
C LEU A 63 -2.18 -29.61 28.68
N ASP A 64 -3.28 -29.28 28.00
CA ASP A 64 -4.07 -28.07 28.20
C ASP A 64 -5.58 -28.37 28.11
N PRO A 65 -6.24 -28.63 29.27
CA PRO A 65 -7.67 -28.93 29.32
C PRO A 65 -8.59 -27.73 29.05
N THR A 66 -8.04 -26.51 29.06
CA THR A 66 -8.79 -25.24 28.94
C THR A 66 -8.85 -24.71 27.52
N ASP A 67 -8.15 -25.36 26.59
CA ASP A 67 -8.03 -24.92 25.21
C ASP A 67 -9.34 -25.17 24.42
N SER A 68 -9.93 -24.09 23.90
CA SER A 68 -11.17 -24.15 23.11
C SER A 68 -11.03 -24.97 21.84
N ASP A 69 -9.85 -24.95 21.22
CA ASP A 69 -9.62 -25.56 19.91
C ASP A 69 -9.57 -27.08 20.04
N VAL A 70 -9.06 -27.59 21.18
CA VAL A 70 -9.03 -29.03 21.49
C VAL A 70 -10.44 -29.60 21.62
N ALA A 71 -11.36 -28.85 22.23
CA ALA A 71 -12.76 -29.25 22.34
C ALA A 71 -13.45 -29.30 20.96
N GLU A 72 -13.10 -28.39 20.04
CA GLU A 72 -13.59 -28.40 18.67
C GLU A 72 -13.02 -29.58 17.87
N PHE A 73 -11.71 -29.84 17.96
CA PHE A 73 -11.07 -30.98 17.29
C PHE A 73 -11.65 -32.31 17.74
N LEU A 74 -11.81 -32.55 19.05
CA LEU A 74 -12.40 -33.78 19.56
C LEU A 74 -13.87 -33.95 19.12
N LYS A 75 -14.65 -32.86 19.09
CA LYS A 75 -16.04 -32.90 18.59
C LYS A 75 -16.14 -33.32 17.12
N ILE A 76 -15.15 -32.94 16.30
CA ILE A 76 -15.09 -33.31 14.89
C ILE A 76 -14.58 -34.75 14.74
N LEU A 77 -13.55 -35.13 15.49
CA LEU A 77 -12.85 -36.42 15.39
C LEU A 77 -13.61 -37.60 16.05
N GLU A 78 -14.39 -37.37 17.10
CA GLU A 78 -15.18 -38.41 17.78
C GLU A 78 -16.51 -38.72 17.08
N LYS A 79 -16.88 -37.93 16.07
CA LYS A 79 -18.10 -38.14 15.29
C LYS A 79 -17.90 -39.32 14.33
N LYS A 80 -18.24 -40.54 14.77
CA LYS A 80 -18.19 -41.75 13.94
C LYS A 80 -18.89 -41.54 12.59
N PRO A 81 -18.31 -41.98 11.47
CA PRO A 81 -19.00 -41.99 10.18
C PRO A 81 -20.17 -42.98 10.24
N GLU A 82 -21.38 -42.52 9.89
CA GLU A 82 -22.53 -43.39 9.66
C GLU A 82 -22.23 -44.36 8.50
N PRO A 83 -22.47 -45.67 8.65
CA PRO A 83 -22.31 -46.61 7.54
C PRO A 83 -23.38 -46.32 6.46
N PRO A 84 -23.06 -46.50 5.16
CA PRO A 84 -24.05 -46.33 4.12
C PRO A 84 -25.16 -47.38 4.27
N ALA A 85 -26.40 -46.91 4.34
CA ALA A 85 -27.59 -47.76 4.42
C ALA A 85 -27.73 -48.67 3.18
N PRO A 86 -28.28 -49.89 3.33
CA PRO A 86 -28.18 -50.96 2.34
C PRO A 86 -29.02 -50.71 1.09
N GLU A 87 -28.47 -51.10 -0.06
CA GLU A 87 -29.17 -51.16 -1.35
C GLU A 87 -30.47 -51.96 -1.22
N LYS A 88 -31.60 -51.27 -1.39
CA LYS A 88 -32.89 -51.93 -1.59
C LYS A 88 -32.90 -52.60 -2.95
N LYS A 89 -32.90 -53.93 -2.93
CA LYS A 89 -33.34 -54.79 -4.04
C LYS A 89 -34.63 -54.24 -4.66
N ALA A 90 -34.56 -53.86 -5.93
CA ALA A 90 -35.74 -53.69 -6.76
C ALA A 90 -36.18 -55.09 -7.25
N ALA A 91 -37.32 -55.55 -6.73
CA ALA A 91 -38.09 -56.62 -7.35
C ALA A 91 -38.95 -56.03 -8.46
N GLU A 92 -38.76 -56.61 -9.64
CA GLU A 92 -39.50 -56.59 -10.90
C GLU A 92 -40.92 -56.00 -10.95
N ALA A 93 -41.19 -55.21 -12.01
CA ALA A 93 -42.36 -55.43 -12.85
C ALA A 93 -42.21 -54.83 -14.27
N LYS A 94 -42.00 -55.75 -15.23
CA LYS A 94 -42.45 -55.78 -16.64
C LYS A 94 -41.87 -54.77 -17.66
N PRO A 95 -41.12 -55.27 -18.66
CA PRO A 95 -41.12 -54.72 -20.00
C PRO A 95 -42.16 -55.44 -20.88
N ALA A 96 -42.93 -54.67 -21.65
CA ALA A 96 -43.68 -55.19 -22.79
C ALA A 96 -42.84 -54.98 -24.05
N SER A 97 -42.48 -56.07 -24.74
CA SER A 97 -42.27 -56.01 -26.18
C SER A 97 -42.73 -57.30 -26.84
N LEU A 98 -43.30 -57.08 -28.01
CA LEU A 98 -43.96 -57.98 -28.94
C LEU A 98 -43.07 -59.14 -29.41
N THR A 99 -43.66 -60.33 -29.35
CA THR A 99 -43.58 -61.45 -30.32
C THR A 99 -42.22 -61.89 -30.85
N GLN A 100 -41.80 -63.09 -30.42
CA GLN A 100 -41.06 -64.04 -31.26
C GLN A 100 -42.01 -65.15 -31.75
N SER A 101 -41.89 -65.49 -33.02
CA SER A 101 -42.30 -66.78 -33.56
C SER A 101 -41.03 -67.61 -33.84
N ARG A 102 -40.96 -68.82 -33.24
CA ARG A 102 -40.71 -70.15 -33.86
C ARG A 102 -39.57 -70.19 -34.92
N GLY A 103 -38.54 -71.03 -34.89
CA GLY A 103 -38.19 -72.30 -34.23
C GLY A 103 -37.06 -72.94 -35.08
N GLU A 104 -36.48 -74.04 -34.59
CA GLU A 104 -35.59 -75.01 -35.30
C GLU A 104 -34.05 -74.84 -35.32
N VAL A 105 -33.45 -75.74 -34.54
CA VAL A 105 -32.20 -76.53 -34.62
C VAL A 105 -31.39 -76.49 -35.93
N ILE A 106 -30.03 -76.38 -35.84
CA ILE A 106 -29.00 -77.30 -36.43
C ILE A 106 -27.56 -76.72 -36.37
N ASN A 107 -26.66 -77.53 -35.78
CA ASN A 107 -25.22 -77.80 -36.01
C ASN A 107 -24.05 -76.77 -35.92
N ASN A 108 -22.97 -77.33 -35.35
CA ASN A 108 -21.57 -76.90 -35.27
C ASN A 108 -20.91 -76.53 -36.62
N VAL A 109 -19.90 -75.63 -36.58
CA VAL A 109 -18.47 -75.86 -36.94
C VAL A 109 -17.75 -74.54 -37.35
N ARG A 110 -16.64 -74.24 -36.63
CA ARG A 110 -15.36 -73.55 -36.98
C ARG A 110 -15.32 -72.42 -38.05
N HIS A 111 -14.70 -71.28 -37.72
CA HIS A 111 -13.27 -70.94 -38.02
C HIS A 111 -12.94 -69.43 -37.92
N LYS A 112 -11.79 -69.17 -37.26
CA LYS A 112 -10.72 -68.18 -37.56
C LYS A 112 -10.96 -66.68 -37.32
N ALA A 113 -10.33 -66.22 -36.24
CA ALA A 113 -9.74 -64.89 -36.13
C ALA A 113 -8.42 -64.79 -36.94
N LYS A 114 -8.13 -63.61 -37.51
CA LYS A 114 -6.89 -62.85 -37.26
C LYS A 114 -6.90 -61.44 -37.93
N PRO A 115 -6.08 -60.50 -37.43
CA PRO A 115 -6.20 -59.04 -37.58
C PRO A 115 -5.13 -58.42 -38.49
N ILE A 116 -5.23 -57.10 -38.76
CA ILE A 116 -4.19 -56.18 -39.31
C ILE A 116 -4.71 -54.75 -39.08
N ARG A 117 -3.97 -53.66 -38.88
CA ARG A 117 -2.65 -53.29 -38.30
C ARG A 117 -2.64 -51.74 -38.30
N LYS A 118 -1.97 -51.13 -37.32
CA LYS A 118 -1.61 -49.70 -37.28
C LYS A 118 -0.76 -49.29 -38.49
N ARG A 119 -0.85 -48.01 -38.87
CA ARG A 119 0.16 -47.32 -39.67
C ARG A 119 0.51 -45.99 -39.01
N GLU A 120 1.78 -45.85 -38.67
CA GLU A 120 2.45 -44.61 -38.29
C GLU A 120 2.97 -43.89 -39.54
N SER A 121 3.16 -42.58 -39.47
CA SER A 121 4.16 -41.87 -40.28
C SER A 121 4.65 -40.62 -39.53
N ASN A 122 5.96 -40.58 -39.29
CA ASN A 122 6.74 -39.44 -38.83
C ASN A 122 7.38 -38.70 -40.03
N HIS A 123 7.62 -37.39 -39.86
CA HIS A 123 8.77 -36.63 -40.42
C HIS A 123 8.83 -35.27 -39.67
N SER A 124 9.83 -35.04 -38.78
CA SER A 124 11.10 -34.29 -38.95
C SER A 124 10.91 -32.76 -39.12
N ASP A 125 11.69 -31.83 -38.55
CA ASP A 125 12.80 -31.79 -37.59
C ASP A 125 13.03 -30.31 -37.19
N LEU A 126 13.46 -30.08 -35.94
CA LEU A 126 14.32 -28.98 -35.43
C LEU A 126 13.84 -27.50 -35.45
N ILE A 127 13.55 -26.95 -34.25
CA ILE A 127 14.36 -25.94 -33.52
C ILE A 127 13.81 -25.76 -32.07
N LEU A 128 14.66 -26.11 -31.10
CA LEU A 128 14.86 -25.60 -29.73
C LEU A 128 13.66 -25.20 -28.82
N GLY A 129 13.35 -26.06 -27.84
CA GLY A 129 12.64 -25.70 -26.60
C GLY A 129 12.15 -26.94 -25.84
N LYS A 130 12.66 -27.18 -24.61
CA LYS A 130 12.22 -28.27 -23.71
C LYS A 130 10.69 -28.24 -23.50
N PRO A 131 10.03 -29.40 -23.29
CA PRO A 131 8.58 -29.47 -23.19
C PRO A 131 8.11 -28.87 -21.86
N VAL A 132 7.29 -27.84 -21.98
CA VAL A 132 6.45 -27.30 -20.91
C VAL A 132 5.32 -28.32 -20.68
N GLY A 133 5.51 -29.25 -19.75
CA GLY A 133 4.48 -30.23 -19.37
C GLY A 133 3.50 -29.73 -18.29
N ASP A 134 3.84 -28.66 -17.58
CA ASP A 134 3.14 -28.30 -16.32
C ASP A 134 2.10 -27.16 -16.49
N LEU A 135 2.28 -26.30 -17.51
CA LEU A 135 1.32 -25.23 -17.81
C LEU A 135 0.07 -25.75 -18.54
N ASP A 136 0.21 -26.82 -19.34
CA ASP A 136 -0.92 -27.38 -20.10
C ASP A 136 -1.82 -28.23 -19.21
N ASP A 137 -1.24 -28.95 -18.24
CA ASP A 137 -2.00 -29.73 -17.27
C ASP A 137 -2.71 -28.85 -16.24
N SER A 138 -2.09 -27.77 -15.77
CA SER A 138 -2.76 -26.78 -14.91
C SER A 138 -3.86 -26.00 -15.65
N GLN A 139 -3.69 -25.71 -16.94
CA GLN A 139 -4.76 -25.14 -17.77
C GLN A 139 -5.91 -26.12 -17.97
N ARG A 140 -5.62 -27.41 -18.22
CA ARG A 140 -6.65 -28.45 -18.31
C ARG A 140 -7.38 -28.64 -16.99
N ASP A 141 -6.69 -28.66 -15.86
CA ASP A 141 -7.30 -28.75 -14.54
C ASP A 141 -8.19 -27.55 -14.24
N LEU A 142 -7.79 -26.35 -14.65
CA LEU A 142 -8.62 -25.15 -14.53
C LEU A 142 -9.87 -25.23 -15.42
N VAL A 143 -9.73 -25.69 -16.66
CA VAL A 143 -10.86 -25.86 -17.60
C VAL A 143 -11.83 -26.94 -17.10
N ILE A 144 -11.31 -28.09 -16.65
CA ILE A 144 -12.10 -29.19 -16.09
C ILE A 144 -12.78 -28.74 -14.78
N GLY A 145 -12.05 -28.03 -13.91
CA GLY A 145 -12.57 -27.45 -12.69
C GLY A 145 -13.70 -26.46 -12.96
N TYR A 146 -13.52 -25.57 -13.94
CA TYR A 146 -14.54 -24.61 -14.37
C TYR A 146 -15.77 -25.32 -14.95
N GLN A 147 -15.59 -26.33 -15.81
CA GLN A 147 -16.68 -27.12 -16.37
C GLN A 147 -17.47 -27.86 -15.28
N ASN A 148 -16.77 -28.42 -14.28
CA ASN A 148 -17.40 -29.11 -13.16
C ASN A 148 -18.21 -28.15 -12.26
N ILE A 149 -17.67 -26.95 -11.98
CA ILE A 149 -18.38 -25.92 -11.23
C ILE A 149 -19.60 -25.44 -12.03
N ARG A 150 -19.46 -25.22 -13.34
CA ARG A 150 -20.56 -24.83 -14.22
C ARG A 150 -21.67 -25.89 -14.22
N ALA A 151 -21.33 -27.18 -14.32
CA ALA A 151 -22.30 -28.26 -14.28
C ALA A 151 -23.03 -28.35 -12.92
N LYS A 152 -22.31 -28.17 -11.80
CA LYS A 152 -22.91 -28.10 -10.46
C LYS A 152 -23.84 -26.90 -10.32
N ALA A 153 -23.42 -25.73 -10.80
CA ALA A 153 -24.23 -24.52 -10.78
C ALA A 153 -25.51 -24.70 -11.60
N THR A 154 -25.43 -25.23 -12.82
CA THR A 154 -26.61 -25.54 -13.65
C THR A 154 -27.58 -26.48 -12.92
N HIS A 155 -27.08 -27.50 -12.23
CA HIS A 155 -27.92 -28.41 -11.46
C HIS A 155 -28.63 -27.71 -10.29
N VAL A 156 -27.91 -26.87 -9.53
CA VAL A 156 -28.49 -26.07 -8.44
C VAL A 156 -29.56 -25.12 -8.97
N PHE A 157 -29.30 -24.45 -10.09
CA PHE A 157 -30.27 -23.54 -10.69
C PHE A 157 -31.51 -24.27 -11.22
N ALA A 158 -31.35 -25.44 -11.86
CA ALA A 158 -32.48 -26.26 -12.28
C ALA A 158 -33.36 -26.68 -11.10
N ASN A 159 -32.74 -27.03 -9.97
CA ASN A 159 -33.46 -27.36 -8.73
C ASN A 159 -34.18 -26.13 -8.14
N LEU A 160 -33.54 -24.95 -8.15
CA LEU A 160 -34.16 -23.70 -7.71
C LEU A 160 -35.38 -23.34 -8.56
N LEU A 161 -35.28 -23.43 -9.89
CA LEU A 161 -36.40 -23.19 -10.80
C LEU A 161 -37.54 -24.19 -10.58
N ARG A 162 -37.22 -25.47 -10.31
CA ARG A 162 -38.22 -26.49 -9.98
C ARG A 162 -38.91 -26.21 -8.65
N LEU A 163 -38.16 -25.84 -7.61
CA LEU A 163 -38.71 -25.47 -6.30
C LEU A 163 -39.63 -24.25 -6.41
N GLN A 164 -39.26 -23.28 -7.24
CA GLN A 164 -40.09 -22.11 -7.49
C GLN A 164 -41.36 -22.43 -8.29
N ALA A 165 -41.28 -23.34 -9.28
CA ALA A 165 -42.47 -23.82 -9.99
C ALA A 165 -43.44 -24.53 -9.03
N LEU A 166 -42.92 -25.25 -8.04
CA LEU A 166 -43.72 -25.84 -6.96
C LEU A 166 -44.31 -24.75 -6.04
N GLN A 167 -43.52 -23.75 -5.63
CA GLN A 167 -44.01 -22.62 -4.83
C GLN A 167 -45.13 -21.83 -5.53
N ARG A 168 -45.03 -21.64 -6.86
CA ARG A 168 -46.07 -21.01 -7.68
C ARG A 168 -47.36 -21.84 -7.67
N LYS A 169 -47.26 -23.17 -7.75
CA LYS A 169 -48.41 -24.09 -7.63
C LYS A 169 -49.00 -24.09 -6.22
N SER A 170 -48.21 -23.76 -5.21
CA SER A 170 -48.63 -23.68 -3.81
C SER A 170 -49.12 -22.30 -3.36
N GLY A 171 -49.17 -21.30 -4.26
CA GLY A 171 -49.67 -19.95 -3.95
C GLY A 171 -48.76 -19.10 -3.06
N LEU A 172 -47.48 -19.48 -2.91
CA LEU A 172 -46.51 -18.75 -2.08
C LEU A 172 -45.87 -17.57 -2.84
N PRO A 173 -45.49 -16.48 -2.15
CA PRO A 173 -44.86 -15.33 -2.76
C PRO A 173 -43.51 -15.68 -3.38
N GLN A 174 -43.28 -15.20 -4.60
CA GLN A 174 -42.06 -15.45 -5.36
C GLN A 174 -40.92 -14.51 -4.94
N SER A 175 -39.68 -15.01 -5.03
CA SER A 175 -38.46 -14.23 -4.81
C SER A 175 -38.37 -13.05 -5.80
N LYS A 176 -37.88 -11.88 -5.37
CA LYS A 176 -37.69 -10.71 -6.25
C LYS A 176 -36.49 -10.85 -7.22
N ASN A 177 -35.63 -11.85 -7.02
CA ASN A 177 -34.38 -12.02 -7.77
C ASN A 177 -34.47 -12.99 -8.96
N LEU A 178 -35.68 -13.37 -9.36
CA LEU A 178 -35.92 -14.43 -10.35
C LEU A 178 -35.43 -14.09 -11.76
N GLY A 179 -35.53 -12.82 -12.16
CA GLY A 179 -35.00 -12.38 -13.45
C GLY A 179 -33.49 -12.57 -13.56
N LYS A 180 -32.75 -12.41 -12.45
CA LYS A 180 -31.29 -12.63 -12.40
C LYS A 180 -30.93 -14.11 -12.49
N VAL A 181 -31.71 -14.97 -11.84
CA VAL A 181 -31.49 -16.42 -11.87
C VAL A 181 -31.80 -16.99 -13.26
N HIS A 182 -32.86 -16.52 -13.92
CA HIS A 182 -33.16 -16.91 -15.31
C HIS A 182 -32.06 -16.47 -16.27
N ALA A 183 -31.59 -15.22 -16.20
CA ALA A 183 -30.51 -14.72 -17.05
C ALA A 183 -29.19 -15.50 -16.90
N MET A 184 -28.86 -15.98 -15.69
CA MET A 184 -27.68 -16.82 -15.44
C MET A 184 -27.81 -18.25 -15.99
N VAL A 185 -29.03 -18.77 -16.09
CA VAL A 185 -29.31 -20.14 -16.57
C VAL A 185 -29.35 -20.18 -18.10
N ASP A 186 -29.96 -19.17 -18.71
CA ASP A 186 -30.16 -19.12 -20.16
C ASP A 186 -28.87 -18.78 -20.93
N GLY A 187 -27.75 -18.54 -20.22
CA GLY A 187 -26.46 -18.25 -20.82
C GLY A 187 -26.50 -16.97 -21.66
N ASP A 188 -27.36 -16.03 -21.29
CA ASP A 188 -27.41 -14.73 -21.95
C ASP A 188 -26.14 -13.97 -21.56
N ASP A 189 -25.17 -13.91 -22.48
CA ASP A 189 -23.88 -13.22 -22.31
C ASP A 189 -24.05 -11.71 -22.00
N ASN A 190 -25.28 -11.20 -22.09
CA ASN A 190 -25.70 -9.88 -21.60
C ASN A 190 -25.89 -9.78 -20.07
N ALA A 191 -25.72 -10.88 -19.32
CA ALA A 191 -25.67 -10.87 -17.86
C ALA A 191 -24.33 -10.35 -17.29
N THR A 192 -23.45 -9.81 -18.13
CA THR A 192 -22.31 -8.99 -17.71
C THR A 192 -22.73 -7.53 -17.47
N TYR A 193 -23.90 -7.29 -16.85
CA TYR A 193 -24.05 -6.10 -16.02
C TYR A 193 -23.23 -6.34 -14.74
N ILE A 194 -21.90 -6.29 -14.85
CA ILE A 194 -21.07 -5.79 -13.75
C ILE A 194 -21.41 -4.30 -13.68
N GLY A 195 -22.62 -3.98 -13.21
CA GLY A 195 -22.96 -2.63 -12.81
C GLY A 195 -21.91 -2.26 -11.78
N MET A 196 -21.09 -1.26 -12.10
CA MET A 196 -20.02 -0.78 -11.22
C MET A 196 -20.58 -0.62 -9.82
N ARG A 197 -20.10 -1.45 -8.90
CA ARG A 197 -20.63 -1.51 -7.55
C ARG A 197 -20.43 -0.13 -6.91
N PRO A 198 -21.42 0.43 -6.21
CA PRO A 198 -21.21 1.68 -5.49
C PRO A 198 -20.03 1.51 -4.53
N PRO A 199 -19.19 2.56 -4.37
CA PRO A 199 -18.03 2.50 -3.50
C PRO A 199 -18.45 2.15 -2.06
N ALA A 200 -17.53 1.50 -1.34
CA ALA A 200 -17.79 1.07 0.03
C ALA A 200 -18.16 2.24 0.95
N SER A 201 -18.69 1.97 2.14
CA SER A 201 -18.95 3.07 3.08
C SER A 201 -17.63 3.74 3.52
N ALA A 202 -17.60 5.07 3.63
CA ALA A 202 -16.40 5.81 4.03
C ALA A 202 -15.83 5.33 5.38
N ARG A 203 -16.70 4.89 6.31
CA ARG A 203 -16.28 4.31 7.60
C ARG A 203 -15.58 2.95 7.43
N SER A 204 -16.02 2.13 6.48
CA SER A 204 -15.36 0.85 6.18
C SER A 204 -13.97 1.08 5.58
N VAL A 205 -13.85 2.05 4.68
CA VAL A 205 -12.56 2.44 4.07
C VAL A 205 -11.63 3.01 5.15
N ALA A 206 -12.10 3.92 5.99
CA ALA A 206 -11.32 4.46 7.10
C ALA A 206 -10.85 3.36 8.08
N ARG A 207 -11.70 2.37 8.37
CA ARG A 207 -11.30 1.20 9.17
C ARG A 207 -10.23 0.37 8.46
N ASN A 208 -10.35 0.16 7.15
CA ASN A 208 -9.36 -0.58 6.38
C ASN A 208 -8.00 0.15 6.36
N VAL A 209 -8.01 1.46 6.11
CA VAL A 209 -6.82 2.33 6.17
C VAL A 209 -6.18 2.30 7.55
N ARG A 210 -6.99 2.32 8.62
CA ARG A 210 -6.48 2.21 9.99
C ARG A 210 -5.82 0.86 10.27
N ASN A 211 -6.40 -0.23 9.77
CA ASN A 211 -5.87 -1.57 9.96
C ASN A 211 -4.60 -1.81 9.13
N ASN A 212 -4.49 -1.15 7.98
CA ASN A 212 -3.40 -1.30 7.01
C ASN A 212 -2.66 0.02 6.78
N SER A 213 -2.07 0.58 7.84
CA SER A 213 -1.45 1.92 7.81
C SER A 213 -0.30 2.08 6.81
N LYS A 214 0.43 0.99 6.51
CA LYS A 214 1.55 1.01 5.53
C LYS A 214 1.08 1.21 4.09
N GLU A 215 -0.11 0.71 3.76
CA GLU A 215 -0.72 0.80 2.43
C GLU A 215 -1.82 1.85 2.38
N ALA A 216 -1.90 2.72 3.40
CA ALA A 216 -2.96 3.70 3.57
C ALA A 216 -3.17 4.59 2.33
N THR A 217 -2.10 5.12 1.73
CA THR A 217 -2.19 5.95 0.53
C THR A 217 -2.80 5.18 -0.64
N ASN A 218 -2.32 3.96 -0.90
CA ASN A 218 -2.82 3.13 -2.02
C ASN A 218 -4.30 2.76 -1.82
N LEU A 219 -4.71 2.41 -0.60
CA LEU A 219 -6.11 2.11 -0.29
C LEU A 219 -7.04 3.31 -0.52
N VAL A 220 -6.58 4.53 -0.18
CA VAL A 220 -7.32 5.76 -0.48
C VAL A 220 -7.39 5.99 -1.98
N ILE A 221 -6.28 5.85 -2.71
CA ILE A 221 -6.24 6.02 -4.17
C ILE A 221 -7.25 5.10 -4.83
N THR A 222 -7.22 3.79 -4.50
CA THR A 222 -8.17 2.82 -5.07
C THR A 222 -9.63 3.18 -4.77
N ASP A 223 -9.96 3.63 -3.55
CA ASP A 223 -11.33 4.07 -3.22
C ASP A 223 -11.76 5.32 -4.02
N LEU A 224 -10.86 6.27 -4.20
CA LEU A 224 -11.12 7.48 -4.96
C LEU A 224 -11.22 7.20 -6.47
N GLU A 225 -10.40 6.28 -7.01
CA GLU A 225 -10.53 5.79 -8.39
C GLU A 225 -11.85 5.04 -8.61
N ASP A 226 -12.27 4.20 -7.65
CA ASP A 226 -13.55 3.50 -7.71
C ASP A 226 -14.73 4.48 -7.64
N MET A 227 -14.63 5.51 -6.80
CA MET A 227 -15.59 6.61 -6.75
C MET A 227 -15.62 7.39 -8.07
N LEU A 228 -14.45 7.72 -8.65
CA LEU A 228 -14.33 8.40 -9.94
C LEU A 228 -15.02 7.60 -11.05
N LYS A 229 -14.70 6.31 -11.15
CA LYS A 229 -15.34 5.39 -12.08
C LYS A 229 -16.86 5.42 -11.85
N TRP A 230 -17.32 5.23 -10.61
CA TRP A 230 -18.74 5.22 -10.29
C TRP A 230 -19.45 6.54 -10.62
N VAL A 231 -18.86 7.71 -10.38
CA VAL A 231 -19.46 9.00 -10.75
C VAL A 231 -19.55 9.18 -12.27
N ARG A 232 -18.53 8.72 -13.02
CA ARG A 232 -18.54 8.73 -14.49
C ARG A 232 -19.60 7.79 -15.06
N ALA A 233 -19.86 6.65 -14.42
CA ALA A 233 -20.81 5.66 -14.90
C ALA A 233 -21.51 4.86 -13.76
N PRO A 234 -22.47 5.47 -13.02
CA PRO A 234 -22.98 4.90 -11.76
C PRO A 234 -23.76 3.59 -11.92
N ASN A 235 -24.27 3.32 -13.13
CA ASN A 235 -24.92 2.06 -13.52
C ASN A 235 -24.40 1.53 -14.86
N GLY A 236 -23.16 1.88 -15.22
CA GLY A 236 -22.59 1.61 -16.56
C GLY A 236 -23.02 2.58 -17.65
N THR A 237 -23.92 3.53 -17.35
CA THR A 237 -24.32 4.62 -18.25
C THR A 237 -23.46 5.85 -18.01
N PRO A 238 -22.77 6.41 -19.02
CA PRO A 238 -22.01 7.65 -18.88
C PRO A 238 -22.89 8.78 -18.34
N SER A 239 -22.50 9.38 -17.22
CA SER A 239 -23.27 10.43 -16.56
C SER A 239 -23.13 11.80 -17.25
N GLY A 240 -22.13 11.97 -18.12
CA GLY A 240 -21.79 13.27 -18.72
C GLY A 240 -21.39 14.32 -17.68
N ALA A 241 -21.04 13.89 -16.46
CA ALA A 241 -20.66 14.76 -15.36
C ALA A 241 -19.45 15.64 -15.74
N SER A 242 -19.53 16.94 -15.42
CA SER A 242 -18.40 17.85 -15.63
C SER A 242 -17.24 17.48 -14.72
N ILE A 243 -16.00 17.81 -15.13
CA ILE A 243 -14.79 17.60 -14.33
C ILE A 243 -14.94 18.23 -12.93
N ASP A 244 -15.56 19.41 -12.83
CA ASP A 244 -15.79 20.08 -11.54
C ASP A 244 -16.76 19.32 -10.65
N SER A 245 -17.85 18.76 -11.20
CA SER A 245 -18.78 17.95 -10.41
C SER A 245 -18.15 16.64 -9.91
N ILE A 246 -17.23 16.07 -10.70
CA ILE A 246 -16.44 14.92 -10.31
C ILE A 246 -15.48 15.31 -9.18
N ARG A 247 -14.80 16.46 -9.31
CA ARG A 247 -13.89 16.98 -8.27
C ARG A 247 -14.64 17.22 -6.96
N ASP A 248 -15.82 17.82 -6.99
CA ASP A 248 -16.66 18.04 -5.81
C ASP A 248 -17.10 16.72 -5.14
N ALA A 249 -17.45 15.71 -5.94
CA ALA A 249 -17.80 14.39 -5.43
C ALA A 249 -16.61 13.72 -4.73
N LEU A 250 -15.41 13.82 -5.31
CA LEU A 250 -14.17 13.29 -4.72
C LEU A 250 -13.78 14.06 -3.46
N VAL A 251 -13.88 15.39 -3.43
CA VAL A 251 -13.63 16.20 -2.23
C VAL A 251 -14.61 15.84 -1.11
N THR A 252 -15.88 15.65 -1.43
CA THR A 252 -16.91 15.22 -0.47
C THR A 252 -16.57 13.83 0.09
N ARG A 253 -16.15 12.91 -0.78
CA ARG A 253 -15.72 11.56 -0.39
C ARG A 253 -14.48 11.59 0.51
N ARG A 254 -13.47 12.39 0.15
CA ARG A 254 -12.24 12.61 0.93
C ARG A 254 -12.56 13.09 2.35
N ARG A 255 -13.37 14.14 2.48
CA ARG A 255 -13.80 14.68 3.78
C ARG A 255 -14.55 13.65 4.62
N ALA A 256 -15.37 12.80 3.99
CA ALA A 256 -16.08 11.73 4.69
C ALA A 256 -15.12 10.68 5.29
N ILE A 257 -14.06 10.32 4.56
CA ILE A 257 -13.02 9.39 5.05
C ILE A 257 -12.18 10.07 6.14
N GLU A 258 -11.73 11.30 5.92
CA GLU A 258 -10.95 12.10 6.88
C GLU A 258 -11.66 12.25 8.22
N SER A 259 -12.99 12.44 8.22
CA SER A 259 -13.80 12.58 9.44
C SER A 259 -13.82 11.32 10.31
N ALA A 260 -13.50 10.15 9.74
CA ALA A 260 -13.47 8.86 10.40
C ALA A 260 -12.05 8.37 10.72
N LEU A 261 -11.01 9.14 10.37
CA LEU A 261 -9.60 8.79 10.57
C LEU A 261 -8.95 9.62 11.70
N PRO A 262 -8.00 9.02 12.43
CA PRO A 262 -7.08 9.75 13.31
C PRO A 262 -6.24 10.80 12.55
N ASP A 263 -5.81 11.85 13.27
CA ASP A 263 -5.07 12.98 12.68
C ASP A 263 -3.77 12.56 11.98
N GLU A 264 -3.11 11.50 12.45
CA GLU A 264 -1.86 11.03 11.83
C GLU A 264 -2.07 10.50 10.42
N LEU A 265 -3.24 9.91 10.15
CA LEU A 265 -3.55 9.24 8.88
C LEU A 265 -4.25 10.14 7.87
N LYS A 266 -4.71 11.33 8.27
CA LYS A 266 -5.39 12.29 7.38
C LYS A 266 -4.54 12.70 6.18
N ILE A 267 -3.22 12.73 6.34
CA ILE A 267 -2.29 13.07 5.25
C ILE A 267 -2.40 12.08 4.06
N HIS A 268 -2.74 10.81 4.31
CA HIS A 268 -2.92 9.83 3.24
C HIS A 268 -4.15 10.14 2.39
N CYS A 269 -5.18 10.77 2.95
CA CYS A 269 -6.35 11.22 2.19
C CYS A 269 -6.00 12.33 1.20
N GLU A 270 -5.13 13.26 1.61
CA GLU A 270 -4.66 14.36 0.77
C GLU A 270 -3.74 13.84 -0.34
N LEU A 271 -2.77 12.97 -0.01
CA LEU A 271 -1.89 12.33 -0.98
C LEU A 271 -2.67 11.52 -2.01
N GLY A 272 -3.64 10.70 -1.57
CA GLY A 272 -4.45 9.91 -2.49
C GLY A 272 -5.28 10.78 -3.44
N PHE A 273 -5.85 11.88 -2.94
CA PHE A 273 -6.58 12.83 -3.77
C PHE A 273 -5.66 13.52 -4.78
N MET A 274 -4.45 13.92 -4.36
CA MET A 274 -3.43 14.53 -5.23
C MET A 274 -3.10 13.63 -6.44
N HIS A 275 -2.85 12.33 -6.23
CA HIS A 275 -2.55 11.41 -7.34
C HIS A 275 -3.74 11.21 -8.29
N VAL A 276 -4.95 11.03 -7.74
CA VAL A 276 -6.15 10.85 -8.58
C VAL A 276 -6.45 12.09 -9.41
N GLU A 277 -6.27 13.27 -8.83
CA GLU A 277 -6.48 14.53 -9.53
C GLU A 277 -5.46 14.75 -10.64
N HIS A 278 -4.18 14.44 -10.39
CA HIS A 278 -3.12 14.54 -11.39
C HIS A 278 -3.40 13.69 -12.63
N GLU A 279 -3.73 12.42 -12.44
CA GLU A 279 -3.83 11.44 -13.53
C GLU A 279 -5.16 11.50 -14.28
N HIS A 280 -6.25 11.92 -13.62
CA HIS A 280 -7.60 11.76 -14.17
C HIS A 280 -8.35 13.06 -14.41
N LEU A 281 -7.94 14.17 -13.79
CA LEU A 281 -8.68 15.44 -13.81
C LEU A 281 -7.88 16.61 -14.41
N GLU A 282 -6.70 16.34 -14.99
CA GLU A 282 -5.86 17.32 -15.70
C GLU A 282 -5.73 18.65 -14.93
N ARG A 283 -5.15 18.58 -13.72
CA ARG A 283 -4.95 19.76 -12.90
C ARG A 283 -3.91 20.70 -13.52
N ASN A 284 -4.20 21.99 -13.47
CA ASN A 284 -3.24 23.04 -13.81
C ASN A 284 -2.33 23.32 -12.61
N TYR A 285 -1.04 23.02 -12.78
CA TYR A 285 0.01 23.33 -11.81
C TYR A 285 0.63 24.70 -12.09
N VAL A 286 1.44 25.21 -11.17
CA VAL A 286 2.18 26.47 -11.40
C VAL A 286 3.30 26.26 -12.43
N ASN A 287 3.86 25.06 -12.48
CA ASN A 287 4.86 24.64 -13.45
C ASN A 287 4.29 23.61 -14.42
N ASP A 288 4.61 23.77 -15.70
CA ASP A 288 4.28 22.82 -16.75
C ASP A 288 5.37 21.74 -16.94
N GLU A 289 6.61 22.09 -16.57
CA GLU A 289 7.79 21.24 -16.66
C GLU A 289 8.46 21.05 -15.28
N THR A 290 9.21 19.97 -15.11
CA THR A 290 10.06 19.71 -13.94
C THR A 290 11.29 20.63 -13.94
N MET A 291 12.16 20.51 -12.93
CA MET A 291 13.38 21.32 -12.90
C MET A 291 14.39 20.91 -13.99
N LEU A 292 14.28 19.69 -14.49
CA LEU A 292 15.13 19.16 -15.56
C LEU A 292 14.49 19.27 -16.96
N GLY A 293 13.27 19.79 -17.07
CA GLY A 293 12.58 20.05 -18.33
C GLY A 293 11.69 18.92 -18.82
N ASP A 294 11.38 17.92 -17.97
CA ASP A 294 10.40 16.89 -18.30
C ASP A 294 8.97 17.44 -18.10
N GLU A 295 8.00 17.01 -18.91
CA GLU A 295 6.61 17.46 -18.72
C GLU A 295 6.03 16.92 -17.41
N VAL A 296 5.31 17.77 -16.67
CA VAL A 296 4.70 17.37 -15.39
C VAL A 296 3.72 16.21 -15.55
N LYS A 297 3.06 16.11 -16.71
CA LYS A 297 2.08 15.05 -17.01
C LYS A 297 2.72 13.67 -17.16
N ASP A 298 4.01 13.61 -17.45
CA ASP A 298 4.75 12.37 -17.70
C ASP A 298 5.42 11.82 -16.44
N ILE A 299 5.33 12.54 -15.30
CA ILE A 299 5.89 12.09 -14.02
C ILE A 299 5.13 10.84 -13.56
N ALA A 300 5.87 9.76 -13.31
CA ALA A 300 5.28 8.52 -12.80
C ALA A 300 4.65 8.74 -11.41
N ARG A 301 3.52 8.08 -11.14
CA ARG A 301 2.79 8.16 -9.85
C ARG A 301 3.72 7.98 -8.63
N GLU A 302 4.67 7.06 -8.73
CA GLU A 302 5.60 6.70 -7.65
C GLU A 302 6.64 7.77 -7.34
N ASP A 303 6.85 8.72 -8.25
CA ASP A 303 7.79 9.83 -8.10
C ASP A 303 7.07 11.19 -8.03
N PHE A 304 5.76 11.22 -8.20
CA PHE A 304 4.99 12.46 -8.26
C PHE A 304 4.61 13.01 -6.87
N TYR A 305 4.84 14.30 -6.67
CA TYR A 305 4.38 15.02 -5.47
C TYR A 305 4.00 16.47 -5.76
N VAL A 306 3.04 17.02 -5.00
CA VAL A 306 2.58 18.41 -5.12
C VAL A 306 2.63 19.10 -3.77
N THR A 307 3.20 20.29 -3.74
CA THR A 307 3.29 21.14 -2.54
C THR A 307 2.11 22.10 -2.42
N GLU A 308 1.89 22.69 -1.24
CA GLU A 308 0.74 23.58 -0.98
C GLU A 308 0.71 24.83 -1.87
N ASP A 309 1.86 25.27 -2.36
CA ASP A 309 2.02 26.33 -3.35
C ASP A 309 1.67 25.91 -4.79
N ASN A 310 1.12 24.70 -4.98
CA ASN A 310 0.65 24.13 -6.25
C ASN A 310 1.77 23.88 -7.29
N TYR A 311 3.01 23.72 -6.84
CA TYR A 311 4.10 23.19 -7.68
C TYR A 311 4.08 21.66 -7.69
N ALA A 312 4.22 21.09 -8.88
CA ALA A 312 4.37 19.67 -9.12
C ALA A 312 5.86 19.30 -9.22
N TRP A 313 6.23 18.19 -8.59
CA TRP A 313 7.61 17.75 -8.44
C TRP A 313 7.77 16.30 -8.86
N SER A 314 8.84 16.05 -9.62
CA SER A 314 9.56 14.78 -9.52
C SER A 314 10.26 14.76 -8.17
N MET A 315 9.98 13.75 -7.36
CA MET A 315 10.52 13.64 -6.03
C MET A 315 12.02 13.33 -6.04
N ASP A 316 12.52 12.59 -7.02
CA ASP A 316 13.95 12.38 -7.21
C ASP A 316 14.69 13.69 -7.48
N GLU A 317 14.15 14.56 -8.33
CA GLU A 317 14.73 15.89 -8.57
C GLU A 317 14.66 16.76 -7.32
N LEU A 318 13.50 16.79 -6.64
CA LEU A 318 13.31 17.60 -5.45
C LEU A 318 14.26 17.17 -4.32
N VAL A 319 14.43 15.86 -4.12
CA VAL A 319 15.38 15.30 -3.15
C VAL A 319 16.80 15.73 -3.47
N GLN A 320 17.22 15.63 -4.73
CA GLN A 320 18.55 16.09 -5.16
C GLN A 320 18.74 17.59 -4.93
N ALA A 321 17.74 18.41 -5.24
CA ALA A 321 17.80 19.86 -5.04
C ALA A 321 17.87 20.23 -3.55
N ILE A 322 17.15 19.53 -2.67
CA ILE A 322 17.23 19.73 -1.22
C ILE A 322 18.60 19.30 -0.69
N GLN A 323 19.14 18.16 -1.16
CA GLN A 323 20.47 17.67 -0.77
C GLN A 323 21.57 18.65 -1.20
N ALA A 324 21.53 19.14 -2.44
CA ALA A 324 22.47 20.14 -2.95
C ALA A 324 22.41 21.45 -2.13
N ASN A 325 21.23 21.81 -1.64
CA ASN A 325 21.01 22.97 -0.76
C ASN A 325 21.28 22.67 0.72
N SER A 326 22.09 21.66 1.03
CA SER A 326 22.48 21.27 2.39
C SER A 326 21.30 20.88 3.30
N GLY A 327 20.16 20.46 2.75
CA GLY A 327 19.02 19.98 3.52
C GLY A 327 18.02 21.06 3.97
N ILE A 328 18.08 22.27 3.40
CA ILE A 328 16.98 23.24 3.60
C ILE A 328 15.76 22.79 2.81
N PHE A 329 14.64 22.64 3.50
CA PHE A 329 13.34 22.40 2.89
C PHE A 329 12.75 23.70 2.33
N ARG A 330 13.27 24.10 1.17
CA ARG A 330 12.79 25.22 0.37
C ARG A 330 12.41 24.75 -1.02
N ASN A 331 11.40 25.37 -1.60
CA ASN A 331 11.04 25.22 -3.00
C ASN A 331 12.22 25.71 -3.87
N PRO A 332 12.85 24.85 -4.69
CA PRO A 332 13.99 25.25 -5.51
C PRO A 332 13.66 26.29 -6.59
N LEU A 333 12.41 26.37 -7.04
CA LEU A 333 11.94 27.28 -8.08
C LEU A 333 11.50 28.62 -7.49
N SER A 334 10.55 28.61 -6.55
CA SER A 334 10.01 29.83 -5.92
C SER A 334 10.93 30.40 -4.82
N LYS A 335 11.88 29.59 -4.33
CA LYS A 335 12.77 29.87 -3.19
C LYS A 335 12.06 30.03 -1.84
N GLU A 336 10.75 29.81 -1.78
CA GLU A 336 9.98 29.87 -0.53
C GLU A 336 10.23 28.64 0.34
N MET A 337 10.07 28.79 1.66
CA MET A 337 10.19 27.65 2.57
C MET A 337 8.96 26.76 2.47
N PHE A 338 9.18 25.45 2.39
CA PHE A 338 8.07 24.50 2.46
C PHE A 338 7.36 24.60 3.79
N THR A 339 6.03 24.48 3.76
CA THR A 339 5.24 24.51 4.99
C THR A 339 5.53 23.27 5.85
N PRO A 340 5.28 23.29 7.18
CA PRO A 340 5.49 22.10 8.01
C PRO A 340 4.74 20.86 7.51
N LYS A 341 3.62 21.08 6.80
CA LYS A 341 2.83 20.04 6.17
C LYS A 341 3.51 19.49 4.92
N ASP A 342 3.99 20.36 4.03
CA ASP A 342 4.78 19.96 2.85
C ASP A 342 6.01 19.14 3.27
N VAL A 343 6.75 19.61 4.27
CA VAL A 343 7.91 18.87 4.78
C VAL A 343 7.52 17.50 5.32
N LYS A 344 6.35 17.38 5.99
CA LYS A 344 5.86 16.07 6.44
C LYS A 344 5.51 15.17 5.26
N GLY A 345 4.85 15.70 4.22
CA GLY A 345 4.51 14.95 3.01
C GLY A 345 5.73 14.48 2.23
N ILE A 346 6.71 15.37 2.01
CA ILE A 346 8.00 15.04 1.37
C ILE A 346 8.70 13.90 2.12
N LEU A 347 8.73 13.94 3.46
CA LEU A 347 9.37 12.89 4.26
C LEU A 347 8.60 11.57 4.31
N LEU A 348 7.28 11.59 4.10
CA LEU A 348 6.47 10.37 4.01
C LEU A 348 6.67 9.66 2.67
N HIS A 349 6.96 10.42 1.62
CA HIS A 349 7.23 9.90 0.29
C HIS A 349 8.41 8.91 0.29
N PRO A 350 8.33 7.75 -0.42
CA PRO A 350 9.37 6.73 -0.41
C PRO A 350 10.79 7.27 -0.68
N THR A 351 10.95 8.09 -1.72
CA THR A 351 12.24 8.69 -2.12
C THR A 351 12.69 9.79 -1.14
N GLY A 352 11.75 10.56 -0.60
CA GLY A 352 12.01 11.66 0.34
C GLY A 352 12.38 11.23 1.76
N ARG A 353 12.20 9.95 2.14
CA ARG A 353 12.64 9.41 3.45
C ARG A 353 14.14 9.58 3.69
N SER A 354 14.95 9.57 2.63
CA SER A 354 16.40 9.82 2.70
C SER A 354 16.74 11.17 3.35
N LEU A 355 15.87 12.17 3.18
CA LEU A 355 16.05 13.52 3.73
C LEU A 355 15.78 13.60 5.24
N ALA A 356 15.19 12.57 5.85
CA ALA A 356 14.89 12.57 7.28
C ALA A 356 16.16 12.72 8.14
N ALA A 357 17.26 12.07 7.72
CA ALA A 357 18.55 12.18 8.38
C ALA A 357 19.09 13.62 8.32
N LEU A 358 19.05 14.24 7.14
CA LEU A 358 19.47 15.63 6.94
C LEU A 358 18.62 16.61 7.75
N ARG A 359 17.30 16.38 7.87
CA ARG A 359 16.43 17.20 8.72
C ARG A 359 16.84 17.13 10.19
N VAL A 360 17.15 15.93 10.68
CA VAL A 360 17.61 15.74 12.06
C VAL A 360 18.98 16.40 12.27
N GLU A 361 19.88 16.30 11.29
CA GLU A 361 21.18 16.97 11.35
C GLU A 361 21.03 18.49 11.40
N GLN A 362 20.21 19.08 10.52
CA GLN A 362 19.90 20.51 10.50
C GLN A 362 19.29 20.98 11.83
N HIS A 363 18.37 20.20 12.40
CA HIS A 363 17.78 20.49 13.71
C HIS A 363 18.78 20.35 14.87
N LYS A 364 19.73 19.43 14.78
CA LYS A 364 20.82 19.29 15.76
C LYS A 364 21.82 20.45 15.65
N MET A 365 22.17 20.86 14.44
CA MET A 365 23.07 21.99 14.19
C MET A 365 22.46 23.30 14.69
N SER A 366 21.16 23.53 14.46
CA SER A 366 20.49 24.73 14.96
C SER A 366 20.45 24.80 16.49
N LYS A 367 20.32 23.66 17.17
CA LYS A 367 20.44 23.56 18.65
C LYS A 367 21.86 23.62 19.19
N GLY A 368 22.86 23.40 18.34
CA GLY A 368 24.27 23.39 18.72
C GLY A 368 24.86 24.80 18.90
N VAL A 369 24.16 25.84 18.45
CA VAL A 369 24.59 27.24 18.58
C VAL A 369 24.20 27.75 19.97
N ARG A 370 25.19 28.23 20.74
CA ARG A 370 24.98 28.75 22.08
C ARG A 370 24.25 30.10 22.05
N THR A 371 23.49 30.39 23.10
CA THR A 371 22.82 31.69 23.29
C THR A 371 23.80 32.87 23.21
N ASP A 372 25.02 32.72 23.74
CA ASP A 372 26.06 33.74 23.66
C ASP A 372 26.45 34.08 22.22
N THR A 373 26.52 33.07 21.35
CA THR A 373 26.79 33.25 19.92
C THR A 373 25.64 33.98 19.25
N ILE A 374 24.40 33.64 19.59
CA ILE A 374 23.20 34.34 19.08
C ILE A 374 23.22 35.82 19.51
N VAL A 375 23.53 36.12 20.77
CA VAL A 375 23.64 37.51 21.27
C VAL A 375 24.74 38.28 20.53
N ARG A 376 25.88 37.63 20.24
CA ARG A 376 26.94 38.25 19.45
C ARG A 376 26.55 38.47 17.98
N MET A 377 25.76 37.57 17.39
CA MET A 377 25.18 37.79 16.05
C MET A 377 24.25 39.00 16.05
N GLU A 378 23.43 39.17 17.09
CA GLU A 378 22.54 40.34 17.21
C GLU A 378 23.33 41.63 17.34
N LYS A 379 24.36 41.64 18.20
CA LYS A 379 25.27 42.79 18.35
C LYS A 379 25.94 43.13 17.01
N LEU A 380 26.44 42.13 16.28
CA LEU A 380 27.00 42.32 14.95
C LEU A 380 25.97 42.95 14.02
N SER A 381 24.76 42.38 13.94
CA SER A 381 23.72 42.88 13.03
C SER A 381 23.31 44.33 13.34
N ALA A 382 23.24 44.72 14.61
CA ALA A 382 22.91 46.08 15.02
C ALA A 382 23.98 47.06 14.53
N VAL A 383 25.26 46.75 14.75
CA VAL A 383 26.37 47.61 14.28
C VAL A 383 26.34 47.74 12.75
N LEU A 384 26.17 46.63 12.02
CA LEU A 384 26.16 46.65 10.55
C LEU A 384 24.99 47.44 9.95
N LEU A 385 23.84 47.48 10.64
CA LEU A 385 22.65 48.19 10.17
C LEU A 385 22.67 49.68 10.57
N GLU A 386 23.22 50.01 11.74
CA GLU A 386 23.31 51.38 12.26
C GLU A 386 24.48 52.16 11.67
N ASP A 387 25.51 51.49 11.15
CA ASP A 387 26.68 52.15 10.57
C ASP A 387 26.30 52.92 9.30
N GLN A 388 26.39 54.24 9.40
CA GLN A 388 26.22 55.21 8.32
C GLN A 388 27.52 56.01 8.08
N SER A 389 28.64 55.55 8.64
CA SER A 389 29.94 56.21 8.48
C SER A 389 30.47 56.05 7.06
N SER A 390 31.20 57.05 6.56
CA SER A 390 31.76 57.01 5.21
C SER A 390 32.90 55.98 5.07
N ASP A 391 33.59 55.65 6.16
CA ASP A 391 34.70 54.70 6.19
C ASP A 391 34.29 53.27 6.58
N ASN A 392 33.04 53.09 7.06
CA ASN A 392 32.51 51.84 7.59
C ASN A 392 33.42 51.18 8.64
N LEU A 393 34.21 51.98 9.37
CA LEU A 393 35.17 51.49 10.34
C LEU A 393 34.49 50.71 11.49
N PRO A 394 33.32 51.14 12.03
CA PRO A 394 32.58 50.36 13.02
C PRO A 394 32.19 48.96 12.51
N SER A 395 31.62 48.89 11.30
CA SER A 395 31.22 47.62 10.68
C SER A 395 32.41 46.67 10.47
N ARG A 396 33.53 47.18 9.94
CA ARG A 396 34.74 46.40 9.72
C ARG A 396 35.29 45.81 11.02
N LYS A 397 35.37 46.64 12.07
CA LYS A 397 35.81 46.19 13.41
C LYS A 397 34.89 45.12 13.98
N ALA A 398 33.57 45.29 13.85
CA ALA A 398 32.59 44.33 14.36
C ALA A 398 32.68 42.98 13.63
N VAL A 399 32.87 42.99 12.30
CA VAL A 399 33.09 41.78 11.50
C VAL A 399 34.36 41.06 11.93
N ASP A 400 35.47 41.77 12.10
CA ASP A 400 36.73 41.18 12.56
C ASP A 400 36.63 40.62 13.99
N GLU A 401 35.99 41.33 14.91
CA GLU A 401 35.72 40.86 16.28
C GLU A 401 34.89 39.58 16.27
N PHE A 402 33.86 39.51 15.41
CA PHE A 402 33.00 38.35 15.31
C PHE A 402 33.71 37.14 14.69
N LEU A 403 34.52 37.33 13.64
CA LEU A 403 35.33 36.26 13.05
C LEU A 403 36.38 35.72 14.04
N LEU A 404 37.01 36.60 14.82
CA LEU A 404 37.94 36.19 15.85
C LEU A 404 37.24 35.41 16.96
N TYR A 405 36.01 35.81 17.32
CA TYR A 405 35.18 35.03 18.24
C TYR A 405 34.82 33.65 17.69
N ILE A 406 34.39 33.54 16.42
CA ILE A 406 34.06 32.25 15.79
C ILE A 406 35.24 31.27 15.90
N ALA A 407 36.48 31.74 15.67
CA ALA A 407 37.67 30.90 15.77
C ALA A 407 37.94 30.35 17.19
N THR A 408 37.31 30.90 18.24
CA THR A 408 37.40 30.41 19.62
C THR A 408 36.31 29.40 20.01
N LEU A 409 35.33 29.14 19.13
CA LEU A 409 34.20 28.27 19.42
C LEU A 409 34.59 26.78 19.29
N PRO A 410 33.86 25.86 19.92
CA PRO A 410 34.01 24.43 19.67
C PRO A 410 33.72 24.07 18.20
N ASP A 411 34.37 23.03 17.68
CA ASP A 411 34.24 22.59 16.28
C ASP A 411 32.79 22.37 15.83
N LEU A 412 31.93 21.85 16.72
CA LEU A 412 30.52 21.62 16.42
C LEU A 412 29.76 22.93 16.13
N GLU A 413 30.08 23.98 16.89
CA GLU A 413 29.45 25.30 16.73
C GLU A 413 30.05 26.05 15.54
N GLN A 414 31.36 25.93 15.31
CA GLN A 414 31.99 26.45 14.08
C GLN A 414 31.37 25.79 12.85
N LYS A 415 31.25 24.46 12.83
CA LYS A 415 30.59 23.73 11.74
C LYS A 415 29.15 24.21 11.55
N ALA A 416 28.39 24.40 12.63
CA ALA A 416 27.04 24.95 12.53
C ALA A 416 27.05 26.33 11.87
N ILE A 417 27.93 27.26 12.26
CA ILE A 417 28.04 28.59 11.64
C ILE A 417 28.41 28.50 10.15
N GLU A 418 29.24 27.54 9.77
CA GLU A 418 29.74 27.38 8.40
C GLU A 418 28.82 26.61 7.47
N SER A 419 27.99 25.70 7.97
CA SER A 419 27.14 24.83 7.14
C SER A 419 25.64 25.05 7.34
N LEU A 420 25.21 25.68 8.44
CA LEU A 420 23.81 25.97 8.68
C LEU A 420 23.37 27.14 7.80
N LYS A 421 22.41 26.86 6.92
CA LYS A 421 21.69 27.88 6.18
C LYS A 421 20.40 28.22 6.91
N CYS A 422 20.16 29.51 7.12
CA CYS A 422 18.98 30.00 7.82
C CYS A 422 17.94 30.52 6.82
N PRO A 423 16.65 30.23 7.02
CA PRO A 423 15.59 30.81 6.22
C PRO A 423 15.51 32.32 6.49
N ALA A 424 15.88 33.13 5.49
CA ALA A 424 15.90 34.58 5.57
C ALA A 424 15.62 35.20 4.20
N LYS A 425 15.10 36.43 4.20
CA LYS A 425 14.73 37.20 3.00
C LYS A 425 15.27 38.62 3.12
N ASP A 426 15.97 39.10 2.12
CA ASP A 426 16.46 40.47 2.06
C ASP A 426 15.29 41.44 2.18
N SER A 427 15.29 42.26 3.22
CA SER A 427 14.19 43.16 3.57
C SER A 427 13.98 44.25 2.52
N HIS A 428 15.00 44.55 1.70
CA HIS A 428 14.91 45.58 0.67
C HIS A 428 14.50 45.01 -0.68
N THR A 429 15.09 43.88 -1.09
CA THR A 429 14.84 43.31 -2.43
C THR A 429 13.75 42.24 -2.44
N GLY A 430 13.41 41.68 -1.28
CA GLY A 430 12.55 40.51 -1.17
C GLY A 430 13.20 39.24 -1.72
N GLN A 431 14.50 39.23 -2.02
CA GLN A 431 15.18 38.02 -2.47
C GLN A 431 15.56 37.14 -1.29
N TYR A 432 15.43 35.83 -1.45
CA TYR A 432 15.83 34.88 -0.41
C TYR A 432 17.36 34.80 -0.31
N TYR A 433 17.86 34.73 0.93
CA TYR A 433 19.27 34.49 1.17
C TYR A 433 19.61 33.02 0.98
N ASP A 434 20.77 32.74 0.37
CA ASP A 434 21.30 31.39 0.19
C ASP A 434 22.64 31.15 0.88
N PHE A 435 23.03 32.07 1.76
CA PHE A 435 24.33 32.06 2.42
C PHE A 435 24.28 31.29 3.74
N THR A 436 25.43 30.77 4.14
CA THR A 436 25.65 30.40 5.54
C THR A 436 26.02 31.64 6.37
N ILE A 437 25.93 31.54 7.70
CA ILE A 437 26.36 32.63 8.60
C ILE A 437 27.84 32.94 8.38
N GLY A 438 28.69 31.91 8.29
CA GLY A 438 30.13 32.07 8.07
C GLY A 438 30.46 32.68 6.70
N GLU A 439 29.77 32.26 5.64
CA GLU A 439 29.91 32.84 4.30
C GLU A 439 29.54 34.31 4.27
N ALA A 440 28.36 34.68 4.80
CA ALA A 440 27.90 36.07 4.78
C ALA A 440 28.88 37.03 5.50
N VAL A 441 29.45 36.60 6.63
CA VAL A 441 30.43 37.41 7.37
C VAL A 441 31.77 37.52 6.62
N ARG A 442 32.22 36.44 5.98
CA ARG A 442 33.45 36.45 5.14
C ARG A 442 33.27 37.32 3.90
N ASP A 443 32.11 37.27 3.27
CA ASP A 443 31.79 38.09 2.10
C ASP A 443 31.72 39.58 2.45
N ALA A 444 31.16 39.92 3.61
CA ALA A 444 31.19 41.28 4.14
C ALA A 444 32.62 41.76 4.38
N LYS A 445 33.48 40.91 4.97
CA LYS A 445 34.91 41.21 5.16
C LYS A 445 35.64 41.41 3.83
N GLY A 446 35.32 40.60 2.82
CA GLY A 446 35.85 40.70 1.47
C GLY A 446 35.32 41.89 0.66
N ASN A 447 34.37 42.67 1.21
CA ASN A 447 33.60 43.69 0.50
C ASN A 447 32.88 43.15 -0.76
N LEU A 448 32.49 41.86 -0.76
CA LEU A 448 31.70 41.25 -1.83
C LEU A 448 30.21 41.60 -1.70
N VAL A 449 29.75 41.81 -0.47
CA VAL A 449 28.38 42.18 -0.12
C VAL A 449 28.41 43.37 0.82
N CYS A 450 27.43 44.28 0.71
CA CYS A 450 27.35 45.43 1.60
C CYS A 450 27.05 45.02 3.05
N PHE A 451 27.53 45.83 4.00
CA PHE A 451 27.34 45.57 5.43
C PHE A 451 25.87 45.52 5.82
N HIS A 452 25.02 46.42 5.29
CA HIS A 452 23.58 46.41 5.60
C HIS A 452 22.89 45.12 5.16
N LYS A 453 23.22 44.58 3.97
CA LYS A 453 22.65 43.31 3.48
C LYS A 453 23.10 42.13 4.34
N THR A 454 24.34 42.15 4.81
CA THR A 454 24.86 41.14 5.75
C THR A 454 24.19 41.28 7.12
N GLY A 455 24.08 42.51 7.63
CA GLY A 455 23.43 42.81 8.90
C GLY A 455 21.98 42.34 8.93
N ASP A 456 21.23 42.57 7.86
CA ASP A 456 19.83 42.10 7.75
C ASP A 456 19.74 40.57 7.77
N PHE A 457 20.57 39.88 6.99
CA PHE A 457 20.64 38.41 7.02
C PHE A 457 20.99 37.88 8.42
N ILE A 458 22.03 38.42 9.06
CA ILE A 458 22.50 37.96 10.38
C ILE A 458 21.44 38.19 11.46
N LYS A 459 20.71 39.30 11.39
CA LYS A 459 19.57 39.58 12.29
C LYS A 459 18.48 38.50 12.17
N GLN A 460 18.11 38.16 10.94
CA GLN A 460 17.09 37.13 10.69
C GLN A 460 17.57 35.73 11.09
N ALA A 461 18.84 35.41 10.82
CA ALA A 461 19.47 34.16 11.22
C ALA A 461 19.49 34.00 12.75
N ALA A 462 19.86 35.05 13.50
CA ALA A 462 19.84 35.04 14.96
C ALA A 462 18.42 34.78 15.50
N ALA A 463 17.41 35.47 14.94
CA ALA A 463 16.01 35.28 15.33
C ALA A 463 15.49 33.86 15.01
N HIS A 464 15.97 33.25 13.92
CA HIS A 464 15.65 31.86 13.58
C HIS A 464 16.29 30.86 14.57
N LEU A 465 17.58 31.05 14.89
CA LEU A 465 18.29 30.23 15.86
C LEU A 465 17.64 30.30 17.25
N ARG A 466 17.25 31.50 17.70
CA ARG A 466 16.59 31.67 19.00
C ARG A 466 15.27 30.90 19.07
N ARG A 467 14.45 30.95 18.01
CA ARG A 467 13.20 30.19 17.92
C ARG A 467 13.43 28.67 18.01
N ASN A 468 14.52 28.17 17.43
CA ASN A 468 14.81 26.74 17.39
C ASN A 468 15.58 26.20 18.62
N CYS A 469 16.26 27.07 19.37
CA CYS A 469 16.97 26.72 20.60
C CYS A 469 16.05 26.48 21.81
N GLY A 470 14.73 26.65 21.67
CA GLY A 470 13.76 26.32 22.72
C GLY A 470 13.77 27.27 23.93
N VAL A 471 14.32 28.47 23.79
CA VAL A 471 14.20 29.52 24.81
C VAL A 471 13.03 30.42 24.42
N ALA A 472 12.07 30.59 25.33
CA ALA A 472 10.95 31.51 25.16
C ALA A 472 11.47 32.91 24.79
N PRO A 473 10.78 33.66 23.91
CA PRO A 473 11.12 35.07 23.71
C PRO A 473 11.08 35.76 25.07
N ASP A 474 12.16 36.45 25.45
CA ASP A 474 12.19 37.32 26.63
C ASP A 474 11.16 38.43 26.44
N THR A 475 9.92 38.17 26.85
CA THR A 475 8.91 39.20 27.11
C THR A 475 9.26 39.87 28.44
N GLU A 476 10.31 40.66 28.44
CA GLU A 476 10.50 41.73 29.43
C GLU A 476 10.82 43.03 28.70
N GLN A 477 9.79 43.64 28.12
CA GLN A 477 9.68 45.09 27.99
C GLN A 477 8.25 45.48 27.59
N GLY A 478 7.55 46.09 28.55
CA GLY A 478 6.34 46.87 28.26
C GLY A 478 5.08 46.44 29.00
N ASN A 479 5.03 46.63 30.33
CA ASN A 479 3.94 47.36 31.00
C ASN A 479 4.11 47.36 32.52
N CYS A 480 5.04 48.20 33.01
CA CYS A 480 4.92 48.82 34.32
C CYS A 480 4.97 50.34 34.12
N SER A 481 3.79 50.97 34.00
CA SER A 481 3.45 52.28 34.58
C SER A 481 2.10 52.76 34.03
N ALA A 482 1.04 52.56 34.81
CA ALA A 482 -0.10 53.47 34.95
C ALA A 482 -0.99 53.01 36.12
N MET A 483 -0.60 53.37 37.34
CA MET A 483 -1.49 53.92 38.38
C MET A 483 -0.68 54.91 39.21
#